data_AF-A0A351Y3B7-F1
#
_entry.id   AF-A0A351Y3B7-F1
#
_cell.length_a   1.000
_cell.length_b   1.000
_cell.length_c   1.000
_cell.angle_alpha   90.00
_cell.angle_beta   90.00
_cell.angle_gamma   90.00
#
_symmetry.space_group_name_H-M   'P 1'
#
loop_
_entity.id
_entity.type
_entity.pdbx_description
1 polymer ?
#
loop_
_entity_poly.entity_id
_entity_poly.type
_entity_poly.pdbx_seq_one_letter_code
_entity_poly.pdbx_strand_id
1 'polypeptide(L)'
;MIQDKILDYVAVDLKHSLHIYDQAIGVQEQPEFFNSYQKLLQTLLESKIDYEYRTTVAKGMHTADDIENMAVYIRGAKHYYLQNYIGGNTLDPNF
;
A
#
# COMPACT_ATOMS: atom_id res chain seq x y z
N MET A 1 -6.64 6.74 -18.16
CA MET A 1 -7.24 7.40 -16.98
C MET A 1 -6.48 8.67 -16.56
N ILE A 2 -5.22 8.59 -16.12
CA ILE A 2 -4.45 9.79 -15.72
C ILE A 2 -4.22 10.74 -16.90
N GLN A 3 -3.78 10.21 -18.06
CA GLN A 3 -3.57 11.02 -19.28
C GLN A 3 -4.86 11.65 -19.79
N ASP A 4 -5.97 10.92 -19.67
CA ASP A 4 -7.30 11.38 -20.09
C ASP A 4 -7.90 12.41 -19.12
N LYS A 5 -7.22 12.70 -18.00
CA LYS A 5 -7.63 13.65 -16.96
C LYS A 5 -9.04 13.40 -16.42
N ILE A 6 -9.41 12.12 -16.29
CA ILE A 6 -10.72 11.70 -15.75
C ILE A 6 -10.68 11.35 -14.25
N LEU A 7 -9.50 11.42 -13.65
CA LEU A 7 -9.30 11.14 -12.23
C LEU A 7 -8.91 12.44 -11.53
N ASP A 8 -9.61 12.73 -10.44
CA ASP A 8 -9.28 13.85 -9.55
C ASP A 8 -8.32 13.42 -8.43
N TYR A 9 -8.42 12.16 -8.01
CA TYR A 9 -7.67 11.64 -6.86
C TYR A 9 -7.44 10.12 -6.95
N VAL A 10 -6.34 9.65 -6.36
CA VAL A 10 -6.03 8.21 -6.23
C VAL A 10 -5.62 7.87 -4.80
N ALA A 11 -6.31 6.93 -4.15
CA ALA A 11 -5.87 6.34 -2.89
C ALA A 11 -5.36 4.92 -3.15
N VAL A 12 -4.13 4.61 -2.73
CA VAL A 12 -3.53 3.29 -2.89
C VAL A 12 -3.21 2.68 -1.54
N ASP A 13 -3.68 1.44 -1.34
CA ASP A 13 -3.26 0.63 -0.22
C ASP A 13 -1.83 0.13 -0.43
N LEU A 14 -0.93 0.51 0.49
CA LEU A 14 0.39 -0.07 0.65
C LEU A 14 0.30 -1.10 1.77
N LYS A 15 0.01 -2.35 1.42
CA LYS A 15 -0.35 -3.40 2.40
C LYS A 15 0.83 -3.94 3.20
N HIS A 16 2.03 -3.95 2.63
CA HIS A 16 3.23 -4.38 3.34
C HIS A 16 4.51 -3.99 2.59
N SER A 17 5.67 -4.27 3.19
CA SER A 17 6.96 -4.34 2.51
C SER A 17 6.92 -5.30 1.31
N LEU A 18 7.54 -4.91 0.20
CA LEU A 18 7.48 -5.67 -1.07
C LEU A 18 7.95 -7.13 -0.97
N HIS A 19 8.89 -7.43 -0.06
CA HIS A 19 9.49 -8.75 0.08
C HIS A 19 8.53 -9.83 0.65
N ILE A 20 7.47 -9.43 1.36
CA ILE A 20 6.44 -10.34 1.89
C ILE A 20 5.03 -9.94 1.46
N TYR A 21 4.91 -9.05 0.47
CA TYR A 21 3.64 -8.50 0.06
C TYR A 21 2.67 -9.58 -0.44
N ASP A 22 3.17 -10.61 -1.16
CA ASP A 22 2.39 -11.78 -1.59
C ASP A 22 1.65 -12.44 -0.41
N GLN A 23 2.40 -12.69 0.66
CA GLN A 23 1.87 -13.27 1.89
C GLN A 23 0.84 -12.35 2.54
N ALA A 24 1.12 -11.04 2.57
CA ALA A 24 0.24 -10.04 3.17
C ALA A 24 -1.09 -9.88 2.43
N ILE A 25 -1.12 -10.09 1.10
CA ILE A 25 -2.34 -10.01 0.29
C ILE A 25 -3.01 -11.37 0.04
N GLY A 26 -2.41 -12.46 0.48
CA GLY A 26 -2.93 -13.82 0.29
C GLY A 26 -2.90 -14.30 -1.15
N VAL A 27 -1.98 -13.79 -1.97
CA VAL A 27 -1.81 -14.19 -3.37
C VAL A 27 -0.46 -14.90 -3.52
N GLN A 28 -0.43 -15.99 -4.28
CA GLN A 28 0.82 -16.70 -4.56
C GLN A 28 1.48 -16.13 -5.81
N GLU A 29 2.71 -15.59 -5.63
CA GLU A 29 3.73 -15.30 -6.64
C GLU A 29 3.13 -14.95 -8.02
N GLN A 30 2.60 -13.74 -8.14
CA GLN A 30 2.10 -13.20 -9.42
C GLN A 30 3.04 -12.09 -9.94
N PRO A 31 4.16 -12.41 -10.62
CA PRO A 31 5.14 -11.42 -11.03
C PRO A 31 4.57 -10.25 -11.85
N GLU A 32 3.59 -10.52 -12.71
CA GLU A 32 2.95 -9.50 -13.54
C GLU A 32 2.13 -8.50 -12.71
N PHE A 33 1.44 -8.99 -11.68
CA PHE A 33 0.72 -8.14 -10.72
C PHE A 33 1.71 -7.24 -9.98
N PHE A 34 2.81 -7.80 -9.50
CA PHE A 34 3.85 -7.06 -8.78
C PHE A 34 4.50 -5.98 -9.61
N ASN A 35 4.88 -6.32 -10.84
CA ASN A 35 5.45 -5.35 -11.78
C ASN A 35 4.47 -4.19 -12.03
N SER A 36 3.19 -4.52 -12.22
CA SER A 36 2.12 -3.53 -12.41
C SER A 36 1.91 -2.66 -11.17
N TYR A 37 1.92 -3.27 -9.98
CA TYR A 37 1.76 -2.58 -8.71
C TYR A 37 2.92 -1.64 -8.40
N GLN A 38 4.17 -2.11 -8.54
CA GLN A 38 5.36 -1.28 -8.38
C GLN A 38 5.37 -0.11 -9.37
N LYS A 39 4.98 -0.36 -10.63
CA LYS A 39 4.84 0.68 -11.63
C LYS A 39 3.78 1.71 -11.25
N LEU A 40 2.64 1.28 -10.70
CA LEU A 40 1.61 2.20 -10.17
C LEU A 40 2.19 3.08 -9.07
N LEU A 41 2.89 2.51 -8.09
CA LEU A 41 3.50 3.26 -7.00
C LEU A 41 4.44 4.33 -7.55
N GLN A 42 5.36 3.98 -8.45
CA GLN A 42 6.29 4.95 -9.06
C GLN A 42 5.58 6.00 -9.93
N THR A 43 4.56 5.59 -10.69
CA THR A 43 3.79 6.50 -11.54
C THR A 43 3.12 7.61 -10.72
N LEU A 44 2.63 7.30 -9.52
CA LEU A 44 1.99 8.29 -8.66
C LEU A 44 3.00 9.29 -8.08
N LEU A 45 4.22 8.87 -7.73
CA LEU A 45 5.28 9.77 -7.27
C LEU A 45 5.60 10.87 -8.29
N GLU A 46 5.55 10.53 -9.58
CA GLU A 46 5.81 11.44 -10.69
C GLU A 46 4.55 12.15 -11.23
N SER A 47 3.37 11.76 -10.75
CA SER A 47 2.09 12.23 -11.26
C SER A 47 1.75 13.64 -10.77
N LYS A 48 1.02 14.38 -11.62
CA LYS A 48 0.41 15.66 -11.25
C LYS A 48 -0.96 15.51 -10.59
N ILE A 49 -1.53 14.31 -10.59
CA ILE A 49 -2.77 14.04 -9.86
C ILE A 49 -2.51 14.08 -8.35
N ASP A 50 -3.52 14.40 -7.57
CA ASP A 50 -3.45 14.23 -6.13
C ASP A 50 -3.67 12.77 -5.75
N TYR A 51 -2.93 12.32 -4.74
CA TYR A 51 -2.93 10.92 -4.33
C TYR A 51 -2.53 10.77 -2.87
N GLU A 52 -2.81 9.59 -2.33
CA GLU A 52 -2.25 9.11 -1.07
C GLU A 52 -1.83 7.64 -1.17
N TYR A 53 -0.79 7.31 -0.41
CA TYR A 53 -0.59 5.94 0.05
C TYR A 53 -1.17 5.80 1.44
N ARG A 54 -1.71 4.62 1.75
CA ARG A 54 -2.21 4.31 3.08
C ARG A 54 -1.90 2.88 3.50
N THR A 55 -1.69 2.69 4.78
CA THR A 55 -1.46 1.37 5.39
C THR A 55 -2.35 1.22 6.60
N THR A 56 -3.14 0.13 6.61
CA THR A 56 -3.84 -0.31 7.81
C THR A 56 -2.87 -1.12 8.67
N VAL A 57 -2.36 -0.52 9.73
CA VAL A 57 -1.40 -1.12 10.64
C VAL A 57 -2.14 -2.06 11.60
N ALA A 58 -1.93 -3.36 11.39
CA ALA A 58 -2.44 -4.42 12.25
C ALA A 58 -1.30 -5.04 13.09
N LYS A 59 -1.57 -5.24 14.39
CA LYS A 59 -0.64 -5.89 15.31
C LYS A 59 -0.37 -7.33 14.85
N GLY A 60 0.89 -7.75 14.89
CA GLY A 60 1.31 -9.09 14.44
C GLY A 60 1.47 -9.22 12.93
N MET A 61 0.96 -8.26 12.14
CA MET A 61 1.25 -8.18 10.70
C MET A 61 2.40 -7.23 10.41
N HIS A 62 2.48 -6.08 11.08
CA HIS A 62 3.49 -5.06 10.80
C HIS A 62 4.43 -4.84 11.98
N THR A 63 5.72 -4.66 11.69
CA THR A 63 6.71 -4.11 12.62
C THR A 63 7.04 -2.66 12.29
N ALA A 64 7.77 -1.96 13.17
CA ALA A 64 8.26 -0.61 12.87
C ALA A 64 9.19 -0.62 11.65
N ASP A 65 10.10 -1.59 11.57
CA ASP A 65 11.03 -1.77 10.45
C ASP A 65 10.29 -1.98 9.12
N ASP A 66 9.16 -2.68 9.12
CA ASP A 66 8.33 -2.82 7.91
C ASP A 66 7.80 -1.47 7.42
N ILE A 67 7.26 -0.68 8.35
CA ILE A 67 6.74 0.65 8.03
C ILE A 67 7.86 1.56 7.52
N GLU A 68 9.04 1.49 8.11
CA GLU A 68 10.21 2.23 7.63
C GLU A 68 10.63 1.80 6.22
N ASN A 69 10.70 0.50 5.95
CA ASN A 69 11.04 -0.02 4.61
C ASN A 69 10.00 0.40 3.56
N MET A 70 8.72 0.35 3.91
CA MET A 70 7.63 0.84 3.07
C MET A 70 7.77 2.33 2.78
N ALA A 71 8.04 3.15 3.81
CA ALA A 71 8.24 4.59 3.67
C ALA A 71 9.47 4.94 2.81
N VAL A 72 10.55 4.17 2.92
CA VAL A 72 11.73 4.29 2.06
C VAL A 72 11.36 4.01 0.60
N TYR A 73 10.53 3.01 0.34
CA TYR A 73 10.13 2.64 -1.01
C TYR A 73 9.30 3.73 -1.72
N ILE A 74 8.43 4.41 -0.98
CA ILE A 74 7.61 5.53 -1.49
C ILE A 74 8.19 6.91 -1.15
N ARG A 75 9.50 7.01 -0.93
CA ARG A 75 10.15 8.26 -0.55
C ARG A 75 9.84 9.37 -1.57
N GLY A 76 9.38 10.51 -1.07
CA GLY A 76 8.92 11.64 -1.89
C GLY A 76 7.41 11.68 -2.09
N ALA A 77 6.67 10.69 -1.58
CA ALA A 77 5.22 10.73 -1.52
C ALA A 77 4.69 12.02 -0.87
N LYS A 78 3.68 12.64 -1.49
CA LYS A 78 2.98 13.79 -0.90
C LYS A 78 2.28 13.43 0.42
N HIS A 79 1.65 12.25 0.45
CA HIS A 79 0.87 11.76 1.59
C HIS A 79 1.09 10.26 1.82
N TYR A 80 1.37 9.90 3.07
CA TYR A 80 1.37 8.52 3.55
C TYR A 80 0.64 8.44 4.88
N TYR A 81 -0.53 7.79 4.89
CA TYR A 81 -1.37 7.67 6.08
C TYR A 81 -1.26 6.29 6.74
N LEU A 82 -0.94 6.29 8.03
CA LEU A 82 -0.98 5.09 8.87
C LEU A 82 -2.31 5.05 9.62
N GLN A 83 -3.07 3.99 9.40
CA GLN A 83 -4.41 3.79 9.94
C GLN A 83 -4.36 2.62 10.92
N ASN A 84 -4.69 2.84 12.18
CA ASN A 84 -4.78 1.71 13.12
C ASN A 84 -5.90 0.78 12.71
N TYR A 85 -5.61 -0.53 12.67
CA TYR A 85 -6.66 -1.53 12.62
C TYR A 85 -7.52 -1.46 13.88
N ILE A 86 -8.85 -1.41 13.72
CA ILE A 86 -9.81 -1.43 14.82
C ILE A 86 -10.53 -2.77 14.75
N GLY A 87 -10.18 -3.67 15.67
CA GLY A 87 -10.83 -4.98 15.82
C GLY A 87 -12.27 -4.87 16.33
N GLY A 88 -13.09 -5.88 16.04
CA GLY A 88 -14.50 -5.93 16.42
C GLY A 88 -15.14 -7.24 15.94
N ASN A 89 -15.89 -7.17 14.84
CA ASN A 89 -16.47 -8.37 14.19
C ASN A 89 -15.48 -8.98 13.19
N THR A 90 -14.47 -9.68 13.70
CA THR A 90 -13.56 -10.48 12.88
C THR A 90 -14.14 -11.87 12.60
N LEU A 91 -13.76 -12.45 11.44
CA LEU A 91 -14.12 -13.84 11.12
C LEU A 91 -13.37 -14.83 12.01
N ASP A 92 -12.11 -14.51 12.36
CA ASP A 92 -11.36 -15.20 13.40
C ASP A 92 -11.56 -14.46 14.73
N PRO A 93 -12.25 -15.08 15.71
CA PRO A 93 -12.48 -14.48 17.03
C PRO A 93 -11.19 -14.16 17.81
N ASN A 94 -10.05 -14.72 17.39
CA ASN A 94 -8.75 -14.52 18.05
C ASN A 94 -7.83 -13.53 17.32
N PHE A 95 -8.33 -12.87 16.26
CA PHE A 95 -7.58 -11.89 15.48
C PHE A 95 -7.39 -10.56 16.24
#